data_AF-A0AAP0F4X2-F1
#
_entry.id   AF-A0AAP0F4X2-F1
#
_cell.length_a   1.000
_cell.length_b   1.000
_cell.length_c   1.000
_cell.angle_alpha   90.00
_cell.angle_beta   90.00
_cell.angle_gamma   90.00
#
_symmetry.space_group_name_H-M   'P 1'
#
loop_
_entity.id
_entity.type
_entity.pdbx_description
1 polymer ?
#
loop_
_entity_poly.entity_id
_entity_poly.type
_entity_poly.pdbx_seq_one_letter_code
_entity_poly.pdbx_strand_id
1 'polypeptide(L)'
;MRLSANFTEFELRLSLINMVQNSLFNGLANEDPVAHVKNFLEKCDTVHITGVTKEVIRMIFFPFSLVGKAKSCFQGLNAGSMTSWVEINQYK
;
A
#
# COMPACT_ATOMS: atom_id res chain seq x y z
N MET A 1 -14.57 -26.94 3.90
CA MET A 1 -15.06 -25.66 4.46
C MET A 1 -14.56 -24.55 3.55
N ARG A 2 -15.42 -24.04 2.65
CA ARG A 2 -15.08 -22.93 1.76
C ARG A 2 -15.43 -21.64 2.49
N LEU A 3 -14.43 -20.79 2.77
CA LEU A 3 -14.68 -19.42 3.19
C LEU A 3 -15.21 -18.67 1.96
N SER A 4 -16.54 -18.59 1.81
CA SER A 4 -17.17 -17.66 0.87
C SER A 4 -17.11 -16.27 1.46
N ALA A 5 -15.90 -15.70 1.52
CA ALA A 5 -15.81 -14.25 1.55
C ALA A 5 -16.16 -13.80 0.13
N ASN A 6 -17.28 -13.10 -0.02
CA ASN A 6 -17.55 -12.29 -1.20
C ASN A 6 -16.51 -11.15 -1.23
N PHE A 7 -15.26 -11.48 -1.52
CA PHE A 7 -14.35 -10.51 -2.08
C PHE A 7 -14.92 -10.28 -3.48
N THR A 8 -15.64 -9.17 -3.65
CA THR A 8 -15.80 -8.59 -4.98
C THR A 8 -14.43 -8.63 -5.63
N GLU A 9 -14.27 -9.50 -6.63
CA GLU A 9 -13.08 -9.63 -7.46
C GLU A 9 -12.91 -8.28 -8.16
N PHE A 10 -12.21 -7.36 -7.51
CA PHE A 10 -11.90 -6.08 -8.13
C PHE A 10 -10.66 -6.31 -8.98
N GLU A 11 -10.76 -6.02 -10.27
CA GLU A 11 -9.61 -6.06 -11.16
C GLU A 11 -8.74 -4.84 -10.87
N LEU A 12 -7.53 -5.10 -10.38
CA LEU A 12 -6.55 -4.09 -10.05
C LEU A 12 -5.97 -3.54 -11.37
N ARG A 13 -6.54 -2.43 -11.85
CA ARG A 13 -6.11 -1.83 -13.11
C ARG A 13 -4.65 -1.38 -13.02
N LEU A 14 -3.84 -1.72 -14.02
CA LEU A 14 -2.44 -1.29 -14.13
C LEU A 14 -2.28 0.23 -14.01
N SER A 15 -3.26 1.01 -14.47
CA SER A 15 -3.26 2.47 -14.32
C SER A 15 -3.25 2.93 -12.86
N LEU A 16 -3.92 2.21 -11.96
CA LEU A 16 -3.94 2.51 -10.53
C LEU A 16 -2.62 2.12 -9.86
N ILE A 17 -1.97 1.05 -10.32
CA ILE A 17 -0.64 0.66 -9.86
C ILE A 17 0.40 1.71 -10.29
N ASN A 18 0.35 2.13 -11.56
CA ASN A 18 1.25 3.15 -12.09
C ASN A 18 1.14 4.48 -11.32
N MET A 19 -0.06 4.83 -10.85
CA MET A 19 -0.27 6.03 -10.03
C MET A 19 0.64 6.06 -8.79
N VAL A 20 0.76 4.94 -8.06
CA VAL A 20 1.61 4.87 -6.86
C VAL A 20 3.09 4.65 -7.21
N GLN A 21 3.39 4.02 -8.35
CA GLN A 21 4.76 3.83 -8.83
C GLN A 21 5.44 5.11 -9.33
N ASN A 22 4.71 6.19 -9.57
CA ASN A 22 5.31 7.49 -9.92
C ASN A 22 5.98 8.21 -8.72
N SER A 23 5.98 7.62 -7.53
CA SER A 23 6.72 8.11 -6.34
C SER A 23 7.16 6.91 -5.51
N LEU A 24 8.13 6.16 -6.02
CA LEU A 24 8.68 5.01 -5.29
C LEU A 24 9.55 5.48 -4.13
N PHE A 25 9.52 4.71 -3.04
CA PHE A 25 10.36 4.90 -1.88
C PHE A 25 11.30 3.71 -1.69
N ASN A 26 12.60 3.99 -1.64
CA ASN A 26 13.64 2.97 -1.48
C ASN A 26 14.08 2.82 -0.01
N GLY A 27 13.83 3.83 0.83
CA GLY A 27 14.31 3.88 2.21
C GLY A 27 15.77 4.33 2.32
N LEU A 28 16.22 5.19 1.39
CA LEU A 28 17.54 5.80 1.40
C LEU A 28 17.57 7.02 2.33
N ALA A 29 18.76 7.37 2.84
CA ALA A 29 18.93 8.45 3.81
C ALA A 29 18.58 9.85 3.26
N ASN A 30 18.54 10.00 1.94
CA ASN A 30 18.19 11.25 1.26
C ASN A 30 16.69 11.33 0.88
N GLU A 31 15.90 10.29 1.16
CA GLU A 31 14.46 10.29 0.94
C GLU A 31 13.73 10.70 2.22
N ASP A 32 12.61 11.41 2.07
CA ASP A 32 11.75 11.80 3.18
C ASP A 32 10.56 10.81 3.30
N PRO A 33 10.53 9.96 4.35
CA PRO A 33 9.44 9.00 4.55
C PRO A 33 8.09 9.68 4.81
N VAL A 34 8.08 10.87 5.44
CA VAL A 34 6.84 11.62 5.71
C VAL A 34 6.26 12.18 4.42
N ALA A 35 7.11 12.75 3.55
CA ALA A 35 6.69 13.21 2.23
C ALA A 35 6.16 12.07 1.36
N HIS A 36 6.82 10.91 1.40
CA HIS A 36 6.36 9.70 0.70
C HIS A 36 4.96 9.28 1.15
N VAL A 37 4.76 9.11 2.47
CA VAL A 37 3.46 8.70 3.03
C VAL A 37 2.37 9.71 2.69
N LYS A 38 2.65 11.01 2.78
CA LYS A 38 1.68 12.05 2.41
C LYS A 38 1.27 11.94 0.94
N ASN A 39 2.23 11.84 0.02
CA ASN A 39 1.96 11.70 -1.41
C ASN A 39 1.18 10.41 -1.72
N PHE A 40 1.54 9.32 -1.05
CA PHE A 40 0.86 8.04 -1.18
C PHE A 40 -0.61 8.12 -0.74
N LEU A 41 -0.89 8.77 0.39
CA LEU A 41 -2.25 8.96 0.90
C LEU A 41 -3.10 9.81 -0.07
N GLU A 42 -2.56 10.93 -0.54
CA GLU A 42 -3.23 11.79 -1.53
C GLU A 42 -3.63 11.00 -2.80
N LYS A 43 -2.74 10.13 -3.29
CA LYS A 43 -3.03 9.25 -4.42
C LYS A 43 -4.15 8.25 -4.12
N CYS A 44 -4.09 7.57 -2.98
CA CYS A 44 -5.12 6.60 -2.57
C CYS A 44 -6.48 7.26 -2.35
N ASP A 45 -6.51 8.53 -1.94
CA ASP A 45 -7.74 9.28 -1.72
C ASP A 45 -8.48 9.56 -3.04
N THR A 46 -7.80 9.53 -4.19
CA THR A 46 -8.44 9.63 -5.53
C THR A 46 -9.07 8.32 -6.01
N VAL A 47 -8.72 7.17 -5.42
CA VAL A 47 -9.20 5.85 -5.87
C VAL A 47 -10.51 5.49 -5.18
N HIS A 48 -11.56 5.24 -5.96
CA HIS A 48 -12.82 4.72 -5.45
C HIS A 48 -13.11 3.35 -6.05
N ILE A 49 -13.26 2.34 -5.19
CA ILE A 49 -13.64 0.97 -5.58
C ILE A 49 -14.86 0.61 -4.74
N THR A 50 -15.98 0.31 -5.42
CA THR A 50 -17.24 -0.04 -4.76
C THR A 50 -17.04 -1.22 -3.81
N GLY A 51 -17.48 -1.06 -2.56
CA GLY A 51 -17.38 -2.11 -1.53
C GLY A 51 -16.01 -2.25 -0.87
N VAL A 52 -15.02 -1.41 -1.20
CA VAL A 52 -13.68 -1.45 -0.59
C VAL A 52 -13.41 -0.16 0.16
N THR A 53 -12.97 -0.26 1.42
CA THR A 53 -12.65 0.91 2.24
C THR A 53 -11.32 1.55 1.83
N LYS A 54 -11.11 2.82 2.20
CA LYS A 54 -9.85 3.53 1.92
C LYS A 54 -8.64 2.85 2.57
N GLU A 55 -8.83 2.26 3.75
CA GLU A 55 -7.80 1.53 4.48
C GLU A 55 -7.35 0.31 3.69
N VAL A 56 -8.29 -0.47 3.13
CA VAL A 56 -7.99 -1.64 2.31
C VAL A 56 -7.29 -1.23 1.00
N ILE A 57 -7.76 -0.16 0.36
CA ILE A 57 -7.09 0.44 -0.82
C ILE A 57 -5.63 0.77 -0.49
N ARG A 58 -5.38 1.48 0.61
CA ARG A 58 -4.02 1.85 1.04
C ARG A 58 -3.17 0.61 1.30
N MET A 59 -3.69 -0.41 1.99
CA MET A 59 -2.95 -1.67 2.22
C MET A 59 -2.57 -2.38 0.92
N ILE A 60 -3.49 -2.43 -0.05
CA ILE A 60 -3.24 -3.08 -1.36
C ILE A 60 -2.18 -2.32 -2.17
N PHE A 61 -2.23 -0.99 -2.18
CA PHE A 61 -1.35 -0.18 -3.02
C PHE A 61 0.03 0.08 -2.41
N PHE A 62 0.15 0.09 -1.09
CA PHE A 62 1.41 0.45 -0.41
C PHE A 62 2.64 -0.38 -0.86
N PRO A 63 2.57 -1.71 -1.04
CA PRO A 63 3.71 -2.49 -1.51
C PRO A 63 4.20 -2.09 -2.91
N PHE A 64 3.33 -1.53 -3.74
CA PHE A 64 3.67 -1.04 -5.07
C PHE A 64 4.33 0.35 -5.04
N SER A 65 4.22 1.07 -3.93
CA SER A 65 4.93 2.33 -3.69
C SER A 65 6.36 2.12 -3.17
N LEU A 66 6.75 0.89 -2.84
CA LEU A 66 8.06 0.56 -2.28
C LEU A 66 8.98 -0.10 -3.31
N VAL A 67 10.27 0.18 -3.20
CA VAL A 67 11.35 -0.47 -3.96
C VAL A 67 12.54 -0.75 -3.06
N GLY A 68 13.51 -1.53 -3.54
CA GLY A 68 14.80 -1.75 -2.89
C GLY A 68 14.69 -2.16 -1.42
N LYS A 69 15.42 -1.47 -0.54
CA LYS A 69 15.53 -1.84 0.87
C LYS A 69 14.20 -1.74 1.60
N ALA A 70 13.43 -0.67 1.35
CA ALA A 70 12.11 -0.48 1.97
C ALA A 70 11.15 -1.62 1.63
N LYS A 71 11.14 -2.10 0.37
CA LYS A 71 10.31 -3.23 -0.05
C LYS A 71 10.73 -4.53 0.64
N SER A 72 12.02 -4.82 0.70
CA SER A 72 12.54 -6.00 1.39
C SER A 72 12.22 -6.00 2.88
N CYS A 73 12.38 -4.85 3.55
CA CYS A 73 12.00 -4.69 4.96
C CYS A 73 10.51 -4.94 5.17
N PHE A 74 9.64 -4.31 4.35
CA PHE A 74 8.20 -4.50 4.42
C PHE A 74 7.78 -5.96 4.22
N GLN A 75 8.38 -6.67 3.27
CA GLN A 75 8.11 -8.09 3.03
C GLN A 75 8.57 -8.98 4.19
N GLY A 76 9.70 -8.66 4.83
CA GLY A 76 10.18 -9.39 6.02
C GLY A 76 9.26 -9.25 7.23
N LEU A 77 8.60 -8.08 7.38
CA LEU A 77 7.63 -7.82 8.44
C LEU A 77 6.29 -8.53 8.20
N ASN A 78 5.90 -8.70 6.93
CA ASN A 78 4.65 -9.36 6.54
C ASN A 78 4.66 -10.88 6.64
N ALA A 79 5.75 -11.49 7.11
CA ALA A 79 5.83 -12.93 7.30
C ALA A 79 4.88 -13.47 8.41
N GLY A 80 4.10 -12.63 9.11
CA GLY A 80 3.17 -13.16 10.11
C GLY A 80 1.99 -12.35 10.68
N SER A 81 1.75 -11.05 10.41
CA SER A 81 0.76 -10.38 11.27
C SER A 81 0.08 -9.08 10.82
N MET A 82 0.45 -8.43 9.72
CA MET A 82 -0.06 -7.08 9.49
C MET A 82 -1.48 -7.08 8.90
N THR A 83 -2.45 -6.67 9.72
CA THR A 83 -3.89 -6.73 9.39
C THR A 83 -4.55 -5.34 9.33
N SER A 84 -3.81 -4.27 9.67
CA SER A 84 -4.35 -2.90 9.62
C SER A 84 -3.36 -1.87 9.06
N TRP A 85 -3.91 -0.81 8.44
CA TRP A 85 -3.14 0.36 8.00
C TRP A 85 -2.40 1.08 9.14
N VAL A 86 -2.94 0.99 10.36
CA VAL A 86 -2.34 1.61 11.55
C VAL A 86 -0.97 1.00 11.86
N GLU A 87 -0.80 -0.31 11.65
CA GLU A 87 0.47 -1.01 11.81
C GLU A 87 1.49 -0.60 10.73
N ILE A 88 1.03 -0.22 9.54
CA ILE A 88 1.89 0.31 8.46
C ILE A 88 2.36 1.73 8.77
N ASN A 89 1.54 2.55 9.43
CA ASN A 89 1.84 3.97 9.63
C ASN A 89 2.73 4.25 10.86
N GLN A 90 3.16 3.21 11.58
CA GLN A 90 4.09 3.34 12.72
C GLN A 90 5.57 3.37 12.31
N TYR A 91 5.89 3.12 11.03
CA TYR A 91 7.24 3.25 10.50
C TYR A 91 7.53 4.73 10.16
N LYS A 92 7.83 5.51 11.21
CA LYS A 92 8.50 6.82 11.11
C LYS A 92 10.01 6.64 11.03
#